data_AF-A0A6J0M117-F1
#
_entry.id   AF-A0A6J0M117-F1
#
_cell.length_a   1.000
_cell.length_b   1.000
_cell.length_c   1.000
_cell.angle_alpha   90.00
_cell.angle_beta   90.00
_cell.angle_gamma   90.00
#
_symmetry.space_group_name_H-M   'P 1'
#
loop_
_entity.id
_entity.type
_entity.pdbx_description
1 polymer ?
#
loop_
_entity_poly.entity_id
_entity_poly.type
_entity_poly.pdbx_seq_one_letter_code
_entity_poly.pdbx_strand_id
1 'polypeptide(L)'
;MTDIMKDFDEPGHLAPTGLFLAGLKYMVIQGEPGAVIRGKKGAGGITIKKTGQSMVFGLYEEPVTPGQCNMVVERLGDYLVEQDL
;
A
#
# COMPACT_ATOMS: atom_id res chain seq x y z
N MET A 1 -7.16 0.38 -10.70
CA MET A 1 -7.69 0.10 -9.34
C MET A 1 -7.98 -1.38 -9.15
N THR A 2 -8.48 -2.08 -10.17
CA THR A 2 -8.71 -3.54 -10.15
C THR A 2 -7.48 -4.36 -9.73
N ASP A 3 -6.27 -3.99 -10.16
CA ASP A 3 -5.07 -4.77 -9.83
C ASP A 3 -4.62 -4.65 -8.37
N ILE A 4 -4.89 -3.52 -7.70
CA ILE A 4 -4.59 -3.35 -6.28
C ILE A 4 -5.50 -4.25 -5.45
N MET A 5 -6.79 -4.30 -5.78
CA MET A 5 -7.74 -5.21 -5.14
C MET A 5 -7.37 -6.68 -5.40
N LYS A 6 -7.00 -7.02 -6.64
CA LYS A 6 -6.53 -8.36 -6.97
C LYS A 6 -5.29 -8.77 -6.17
N ASP A 7 -4.33 -7.87 -5.95
CA ASP A 7 -3.14 -8.22 -5.16
C ASP A 7 -3.45 -8.43 -3.67
N PHE A 8 -4.50 -7.80 -3.14
CA PHE A 8 -4.99 -8.15 -1.82
C PHE A 8 -5.66 -9.53 -1.77
N ASP A 9 -6.36 -9.93 -2.83
CA ASP A 9 -7.04 -11.23 -2.88
C ASP A 9 -6.08 -12.37 -3.30
N GLU A 10 -5.07 -12.04 -4.11
CA GLU A 10 -4.03 -12.90 -4.67
C GLU A 10 -2.64 -12.27 -4.45
N PRO A 11 -2.04 -12.44 -3.26
CA PRO A 11 -0.75 -11.82 -2.91
C PRO A 11 0.35 -12.11 -3.94
N GLY A 12 0.90 -11.04 -4.53
CA GLY A 12 1.98 -11.13 -5.52
C GLY A 12 1.53 -10.89 -6.97
N HIS A 13 0.23 -10.73 -7.24
CA HIS A 13 -0.31 -10.33 -8.56
C HIS A 13 0.40 -9.11 -9.17
N LEU A 14 0.74 -8.10 -8.35
CA LEU A 14 1.41 -6.88 -8.80
C LEU A 14 2.93 -7.01 -8.91
N ALA A 15 3.57 -8.05 -8.35
CA ALA A 15 5.02 -8.15 -8.33
C ALA A 15 5.68 -8.19 -9.73
N PRO A 16 5.12 -8.90 -10.74
CA PRO A 16 5.69 -8.95 -12.09
C PRO A 16 5.49 -7.65 -12.88
N THR A 17 4.37 -6.96 -12.69
CA THR A 17 3.95 -5.82 -13.52
C THR A 17 4.34 -4.47 -12.88
N GLY A 18 4.40 -4.43 -11.55
CA GLY A 18 4.57 -3.22 -10.74
C GLY A 18 3.22 -2.58 -10.38
N LEU A 19 3.20 -1.80 -9.31
CA LEU A 19 2.03 -1.06 -8.88
C LEU A 19 1.95 0.25 -9.67
N PHE A 20 0.82 0.49 -10.34
CA PHE A 20 0.57 1.74 -11.07
C PHE A 20 -0.45 2.62 -10.34
N LEU A 21 -0.08 3.86 -10.06
CA LEU A 21 -0.97 4.87 -9.54
C LEU A 21 -0.76 6.19 -10.30
N ALA A 22 -1.84 6.75 -10.87
CA ALA A 22 -1.81 7.97 -11.67
C ALA A 22 -0.73 7.95 -12.79
N GLY A 23 -0.53 6.80 -13.45
CA GLY A 23 0.47 6.62 -14.50
C GLY A 23 1.92 6.44 -14.00
N LEU A 24 2.15 6.55 -12.68
CA LEU A 24 3.46 6.31 -12.08
C LEU A 24 3.60 4.84 -11.69
N LYS A 25 4.70 4.21 -12.12
CA LYS A 25 5.07 2.85 -11.74
C LYS A 25 5.88 2.85 -10.44
N TYR A 26 5.48 2.01 -9.51
CA TYR A 26 6.17 1.69 -8.27
C TYR A 26 6.59 0.22 -8.31
N MET A 27 7.83 -0.07 -7.90
CA MET A 27 8.28 -1.43 -7.68
C MET A 27 7.62 -1.96 -6.41
N VAL A 28 6.93 -3.11 -6.50
CA VAL A 28 6.34 -3.76 -5.33
C VAL A 28 7.47 -4.28 -4.44
N ILE A 29 7.38 -3.97 -3.15
CA ILE A 29 8.30 -4.45 -2.11
C ILE A 29 7.49 -5.24 -1.07
N GLN A 30 8.18 -5.84 -0.10
CA GLN A 30 7.54 -6.66 0.92
C GLN A 30 6.45 -5.90 1.68
N GLY A 31 5.21 -6.36 1.50
CA GLY A 31 4.01 -5.95 2.23
C GLY A 31 3.58 -6.98 3.26
N GLU A 32 2.29 -6.97 3.59
CA GLU A 32 1.62 -8.00 4.40
C GLU A 32 0.52 -8.64 3.53
N PRO A 33 0.58 -9.96 3.27
CA PRO A 33 -0.39 -10.63 2.42
C PRO A 33 -1.84 -10.34 2.85
N GLY A 34 -2.65 -9.86 1.91
CA GLY A 34 -4.06 -9.52 2.16
C GLY A 34 -4.33 -8.25 2.97
N ALA A 35 -3.31 -7.61 3.54
CA ALA A 35 -3.48 -6.46 4.43
C ALA A 35 -2.75 -5.20 3.94
N VAL A 36 -1.49 -5.31 3.52
CA VAL A 36 -0.65 -4.15 3.18
C VAL A 36 0.10 -4.38 1.88
N ILE A 37 0.00 -3.43 0.96
CA ILE A 37 0.81 -3.36 -0.26
C ILE A 37 1.77 -2.20 -0.12
N ARG A 38 3.05 -2.43 -0.45
CA ARG A 38 4.09 -1.41 -0.40
C ARG A 38 4.77 -1.29 -1.75
N GLY A 39 4.99 -0.06 -2.19
CA GLY A 39 5.64 0.28 -3.44
C GLY A 39 6.77 1.28 -3.24
N LYS A 40 7.83 1.16 -4.04
CA LYS A 40 8.97 2.09 -4.05
C LYS A 40 9.17 2.69 -5.43
N LYS A 41 9.47 3.99 -5.50
CA LYS A 41 9.84 4.70 -6.73
C LYS A 41 10.95 5.70 -6.42
N GLY A 42 12.19 5.35 -6.77
CA GLY A 42 13.35 6.16 -6.43
C GLY A 42 13.48 6.30 -4.90
N ALA A 43 13.52 7.54 -4.42
CA ALA A 43 13.59 7.86 -3.00
C ALA A 43 12.22 7.90 -2.30
N GLY A 44 11.13 8.02 -3.07
CA GLY A 44 9.76 7.98 -2.56
C GLY A 44 9.11 6.60 -2.68
N GLY A 45 7.83 6.56 -2.32
CA GLY A 45 7.04 5.34 -2.43
C GLY A 45 5.62 5.50 -1.94
N ILE A 46 4.97 4.36 -1.73
CA ILE A 46 3.58 4.27 -1.36
C ILE A 46 3.34 3.09 -0.42
N THR A 47 2.46 3.28 0.57
CA THR A 47 1.91 2.24 1.41
C THR A 47 0.39 2.26 1.25
N ILE A 48 -0.20 1.09 1.07
CA ILE A 48 -1.65 0.91 0.94
C ILE A 48 -2.09 -0.13 1.97
N LYS A 49 -2.98 0.25 2.88
CA LYS A 49 -3.58 -0.65 3.87
C LYS A 49 -5.04 -0.89 3.51
N LYS A 50 -5.42 -2.17 3.36
CA LYS A 50 -6.82 -2.60 3.18
C LYS A 50 -7.53 -2.58 4.53
N THR A 51 -8.77 -2.07 4.53
CA THR A 51 -9.71 -2.16 5.66
C THR A 51 -10.93 -2.98 5.22
N GLY A 52 -11.96 -3.08 6.06
CA GLY A 52 -13.19 -3.81 5.71
C GLY A 52 -13.92 -3.19 4.50
N GLN A 53 -13.97 -1.86 4.42
CA GLN A 53 -14.76 -1.12 3.44
C GLN A 53 -13.95 -0.09 2.64
N SER A 54 -12.68 0.12 3.00
CA SER A 54 -11.85 1.18 2.42
C SER A 54 -10.39 0.75 2.22
N MET A 55 -9.61 1.67 1.66
CA MET A 55 -8.17 1.54 1.50
C MET A 55 -7.52 2.86 1.92
N VAL A 56 -6.53 2.79 2.79
CA VAL A 56 -5.73 3.95 3.21
C VAL A 56 -4.49 4.02 2.33
N PHE A 57 -4.31 5.12 1.62
CA PHE A 57 -3.15 5.36 0.76
C PHE A 57 -2.24 6.41 1.40
N GLY A 58 -0.97 6.08 1.61
CA GLY A 58 0.07 7.06 1.95
C GLY A 58 1.14 7.07 0.89
N LEU A 59 1.36 8.23 0.27
CA LEU A 59 2.49 8.49 -0.61
C LEU A 59 3.53 9.27 0.18
N TYR A 60 4.81 8.95 -0.04
CA TYR A 60 5.91 9.65 0.60
C TYR A 60 7.02 9.97 -0.38
N GLU A 61 7.74 11.04 -0.07
CA GLU A 61 8.97 11.48 -0.73
C GLU A 61 9.98 11.88 0.36
N GLU A 62 11.24 12.12 -0.02
CA GLU A 62 12.24 12.59 0.93
C GLU A 62 11.81 13.91 1.60
N PRO A 63 12.08 14.10 2.91
CA PRO A 63 12.92 13.26 3.78
C PRO A 63 12.14 12.13 4.50
N VAL A 64 10.88 11.88 4.14
CA VAL A 64 10.06 10.87 4.81
C VAL A 64 10.53 9.48 4.40
N THR A 65 10.79 8.64 5.41
CA THR A 65 11.24 7.25 5.20
C THR A 65 10.06 6.30 4.97
N PRO A 66 10.27 5.15 4.32
CA PRO A 66 9.23 4.13 4.15
C PRO A 66 8.59 3.70 5.48
N GLY A 67 9.40 3.54 6.53
CA GLY A 67 8.90 3.14 7.86
C GLY A 67 7.98 4.16 8.52
N GLN A 68 8.24 5.46 8.31
CA GLN A 68 7.35 6.52 8.80
C GLN A 68 6.00 6.50 8.07
N CYS A 69 6.01 6.31 6.75
CA CYS A 69 4.77 6.17 5.97
C CYS A 69 3.96 4.94 6.42
N ASN A 70 4.62 3.78 6.55
CA ASN A 70 4.00 2.55 7.05
C ASN A 70 3.31 2.77 8.39
N MET A 71 4.00 3.37 9.35
CA MET A 71 3.45 3.60 10.69
C MET A 71 2.16 4.42 10.65
N VAL A 72 2.08 5.47 9.84
CA VAL A 72 0.88 6.33 9.77
C VAL A 72 -0.27 5.60 9.07
N VAL A 73 0.00 5.01 7.90
CA VAL A 73 -1.02 4.35 7.07
C VAL A 73 -1.60 3.12 7.77
N GLU A 74 -0.74 2.28 8.33
CA GLU A 74 -1.14 1.02 8.95
C GLU A 74 -1.90 1.27 10.25
N ARG A 75 -1.44 2.20 11.11
CA ARG A 75 -2.18 2.56 12.34
C ARG A 75 -3.57 3.12 12.06
N LEU A 76 -3.71 3.97 11.05
CA LEU A 76 -5.02 4.49 10.67
C LEU A 76 -5.92 3.36 10.14
N GLY A 77 -5.39 2.48 9.29
CA GLY A 77 -6.18 1.37 8.77
C GLY A 77 -6.54 0.33 9.83
N ASP A 78 -5.66 0.05 10.80
CA ASP A 78 -5.96 -0.82 11.93
C ASP A 78 -7.09 -0.22 12.78
N TYR A 79 -7.03 1.09 13.07
CA TYR A 79 -8.11 1.77 13.77
C TYR A 79 -9.45 1.67 13.00
N LEU A 80 -9.44 1.83 11.68
CA LEU A 80 -10.66 1.68 10.87
C LEU A 80 -11.20 0.24 10.92
N VAL A 81 -10.32 -0.77 10.84
CA VAL A 81 -10.71 -2.18 10.98
C VAL A 81 -11.31 -2.46 12.35
N GLU A 82 -10.75 -1.90 13.43
CA GLU A 82 -11.30 -2.00 14.79
C GLU A 82 -12.68 -1.35 14.94
N GLN A 83 -13.03 -0.40 14.06
CA GLN A 83 -14.34 0.23 13.99
C GLN A 83 -15.29 -0.47 13.00
N ASP A 84 -14.93 -1.65 12.49
CA ASP A 84 -15.65 -2.40 11.46
C ASP A 84 -15.81 -1.62 10.13
N LEU A 85 -14.83 -0.77 9.80
CA LEU A 85 -14.73 0.04 8.58
C LEU A 85 -13.61 -0.42 7.64
#